data_AF-A0A6H5JW22-F1
#
_entry.id   AF-A0A6H5JW22-F1
#
_cell.length_a   1.000
_cell.length_b   1.000
_cell.length_c   1.000
_cell.angle_alpha   90.00
_cell.angle_beta   90.00
_cell.angle_gamma   90.00
#
_symmetry.space_group_name_H-M   'P 1'
#
loop_
_entity.id
_entity.type
_entity.pdbx_description
1 polymer ?
#
loop_
_entity_poly.entity_id
_entity_poly.type
_entity_poly.pdbx_seq_one_letter_code
_entity_poly.pdbx_strand_id
1 'polypeptide(L)'
;MAELHFSTNLQASAHPVQPTTRIKLKVLKSVIVPPLEYAGEVWAGNKKVVKELETAQMKAAKIVLGSSKRTSNAAVRAELGIQSLRSGRDARKLTWQYRMCGMGEERSPRMVREAKWANK
;
A
#
# COMPACT_ATOMS: atom_id res chain seq x y z
N MET A 1 12.66 -53.17 40.80
CA MET A 1 13.04 -51.76 40.57
C MET A 1 12.52 -51.39 39.19
N ALA A 2 11.64 -50.39 39.13
CA ALA A 2 10.87 -50.03 37.95
C ALA A 2 11.68 -49.05 37.07
N GLU A 3 11.95 -49.43 35.81
CA GLU A 3 12.23 -48.46 34.76
C GLU A 3 10.94 -48.24 33.98
N LEU A 4 10.23 -47.15 34.33
CA LEU A 4 9.05 -46.70 33.62
C LEU A 4 9.49 -45.82 32.44
N HIS A 5 9.14 -46.30 31.25
CA HIS A 5 8.96 -45.55 30.02
C HIS A 5 8.54 -44.10 30.26
N PHE A 6 9.36 -43.15 29.80
CA PHE A 6 8.90 -41.79 29.55
C PHE A 6 9.48 -41.28 28.23
N SER A 7 9.04 -41.92 27.14
CA SER A 7 9.11 -41.30 25.81
C SER A 7 8.02 -40.23 25.72
N THR A 8 8.28 -39.03 26.22
CA THR A 8 7.44 -37.88 25.88
C THR A 8 7.86 -37.32 24.53
N ASN A 9 7.01 -37.61 23.55
CA ASN A 9 6.93 -36.99 22.24
C ASN A 9 7.20 -35.48 22.28
N LEU A 10 8.37 -35.07 21.81
CA LEU A 10 8.65 -33.69 21.42
C LEU A 10 8.48 -33.59 19.90
N GLN A 11 7.27 -33.87 19.40
CA GLN A 11 6.86 -33.40 18.09
C GLN A 11 6.54 -31.91 18.20
N ALA A 12 7.58 -31.09 18.23
CA ALA A 12 7.49 -29.70 17.83
C ALA A 12 7.11 -29.71 16.35
N SER A 13 5.80 -29.64 16.06
CA SER A 13 5.33 -29.42 14.70
C SER A 13 5.93 -28.09 14.24
N ALA A 14 6.90 -28.14 13.34
CA ALA A 14 7.52 -26.99 12.70
C ALA A 14 6.49 -26.29 11.81
N HIS A 15 5.50 -25.62 12.41
CA HIS A 15 4.71 -24.64 11.71
C HIS A 15 5.63 -23.43 11.52
N PRO A 16 5.88 -22.99 10.27
CA PRO A 16 6.67 -21.78 10.04
C PRO A 16 6.03 -20.65 10.83
N VAL A 17 6.81 -19.97 11.67
CA VAL A 17 6.37 -18.83 12.46
C VAL A 17 5.85 -17.78 11.48
N GLN A 18 4.53 -17.70 11.34
CA GLN A 18 3.95 -16.77 10.39
C GLN A 18 4.22 -15.34 10.87
N PRO A 19 4.67 -14.43 10.00
CA PRO A 19 4.87 -13.05 10.39
C PRO A 19 3.56 -12.46 10.91
N THR A 20 3.63 -11.73 12.01
CA THR A 20 2.47 -11.09 12.63
C THR A 20 1.82 -10.11 11.65
N THR A 21 0.52 -9.83 11.82
CA THR A 21 -0.24 -8.89 10.98
C THR A 21 0.44 -7.51 10.91
N ARG A 22 1.09 -7.07 12.00
CA ARG A 22 1.86 -5.81 12.03
C ARG A 22 3.05 -5.81 11.06
N ILE A 23 3.80 -6.91 11.00
CA ILE A 23 4.92 -7.06 10.06
C ILE A 23 4.40 -7.08 8.63
N LYS A 24 3.35 -7.87 8.37
CA LYS A 24 2.68 -7.94 7.05
C LYS A 24 2.15 -6.57 6.61
N LEU A 25 1.60 -5.78 7.53
CA LEU A 25 1.14 -4.41 7.29
C LEU A 25 2.30 -3.46 6.95
N LYS A 26 3.45 -3.59 7.64
CA LYS A 26 4.65 -2.82 7.29
C LYS A 26 5.08 -3.14 5.85
N VAL A 27 5.15 -4.41 5.48
CA VAL A 27 5.48 -4.84 4.11
C VAL A 27 4.48 -4.27 3.09
N LEU A 28 3.18 -4.32 3.38
CA LEU A 28 2.16 -3.71 2.52
C LEU A 28 2.45 -2.22 2.29
N LYS A 29 2.70 -1.46 3.36
CA LYS A 29 2.93 -0.01 3.29
C LYS A 29 4.28 0.36 2.67
N SER A 30 5.33 -0.43 2.88
CA SER A 30 6.69 -0.08 2.46
C SER A 30 7.13 -0.71 1.14
N VAL A 31 6.50 -1.80 0.70
CA VAL A 31 6.91 -2.55 -0.50
C VAL A 31 5.82 -2.56 -1.56
N ILE A 32 4.56 -2.77 -1.17
CA ILE A 32 3.46 -2.97 -2.13
C ILE A 32 2.80 -1.65 -2.52
N VAL A 33 2.50 -0.77 -1.55
CA VAL A 33 1.84 0.51 -1.83
C VAL A 33 2.71 1.47 -2.67
N PRO A 34 4.04 1.61 -2.43
CA PRO A 34 4.85 2.57 -3.18
C PRO A 34 4.81 2.40 -4.71
N PRO A 35 4.96 1.19 -5.30
CA PRO A 35 4.85 1.04 -6.75
C PRO A 35 3.42 1.29 -7.27
N LEU A 36 2.37 1.09 -6.47
CA LEU A 36 0.98 1.39 -6.87
C LEU A 36 0.66 2.89 -6.88
N GLU A 37 1.47 3.68 -6.16
CA GLU A 37 1.36 5.14 -6.06
C GLU A 37 2.45 5.87 -6.83
N TYR A 38 3.33 5.15 -7.55
CA TYR A 38 4.40 5.75 -8.33
C TYR A 38 3.85 6.80 -9.30
N ALA A 39 4.53 7.95 -9.35
CA ALA A 39 4.13 9.13 -10.13
C ALA A 39 2.71 9.66 -9.81
N GLY A 40 2.15 9.33 -8.66
CA GLY A 40 0.79 9.72 -8.26
C GLY A 40 0.56 11.23 -8.18
N GLU A 41 1.63 12.02 -8.01
CA GLU A 41 1.64 13.47 -8.01
C GLU A 41 1.44 14.12 -9.39
N VAL A 42 1.86 13.45 -10.46
CA VAL A 42 1.84 14.01 -11.84
C VAL A 42 0.85 13.28 -12.74
N TRP A 43 0.54 12.02 -12.43
CA TRP A 43 -0.29 11.19 -13.27
C TRP A 43 -1.78 11.21 -12.85
N ALA A 44 -2.64 11.51 -13.82
CA ALA A 44 -4.09 11.31 -13.71
C ALA A 44 -4.48 10.07 -14.53
N GLY A 45 -4.47 8.90 -13.89
CA GLY A 45 -4.84 7.66 -14.56
C GLY A 45 -6.30 7.60 -15.02
N ASN A 46 -6.54 6.88 -16.11
CA ASN A 46 -7.88 6.52 -16.53
C ASN A 46 -8.60 5.73 -15.40
N LYS A 47 -9.91 5.94 -15.24
CA LYS A 47 -10.78 5.26 -14.27
C LYS A 47 -10.55 3.74 -14.23
N LYS A 48 -10.32 3.11 -15.39
CA LYS A 48 -10.04 1.66 -15.49
C LYS A 48 -8.76 1.28 -14.73
N VAL A 49 -7.64 1.92 -15.03
CA VAL A 49 -6.35 1.63 -14.40
C VAL A 49 -6.38 1.93 -12.90
N VAL A 50 -7.02 3.03 -12.51
CA VAL A 50 -7.19 3.38 -11.08
C VAL A 50 -7.94 2.27 -10.34
N LYS A 51 -8.99 1.70 -10.93
CA LYS A 51 -9.76 0.60 -10.36
C LYS A 51 -8.94 -0.70 -10.24
N GLU A 52 -8.11 -1.01 -11.23
CA GLU A 52 -7.22 -2.18 -11.20
C GLU A 52 -6.18 -2.06 -10.08
N LEU A 53 -5.58 -0.89 -9.90
CA LEU A 53 -4.62 -0.63 -8.82
C LEU A 53 -5.26 -0.73 -7.43
N GLU A 54 -6.47 -0.18 -7.26
CA GLU A 54 -7.25 -0.35 -6.02
C GLU A 54 -7.57 -1.82 -5.73
N THR A 55 -7.89 -2.59 -6.78
CA THR A 55 -8.15 -4.03 -6.65
C THR A 55 -6.88 -4.78 -6.22
N ALA A 56 -5.72 -4.43 -6.76
CA ALA A 56 -4.44 -5.01 -6.37
C ALA A 56 -4.09 -4.71 -4.90
N GLN A 57 -4.26 -3.45 -4.45
CA GLN A 57 -4.07 -3.06 -3.06
C GLN A 57 -4.99 -3.88 -2.13
N MET A 58 -6.27 -3.98 -2.46
CA MET A 58 -7.24 -4.69 -1.61
C MET A 58 -7.02 -6.20 -1.60
N LYS A 59 -6.55 -6.80 -2.70
CA LYS A 59 -6.15 -8.21 -2.74
C LYS A 59 -5.00 -8.46 -1.76
N ALA A 60 -3.97 -7.61 -1.78
CA ALA A 60 -2.85 -7.70 -0.85
C ALA A 60 -3.30 -7.48 0.61
N ALA A 61 -4.13 -6.47 0.87
CA ALA A 61 -4.66 -6.16 2.19
C ALA A 61 -5.45 -7.34 2.79
N LYS A 62 -6.30 -8.01 2.00
CA LYS A 62 -7.05 -9.18 2.47
C LYS A 62 -6.14 -10.35 2.84
N ILE A 63 -5.05 -10.56 2.10
CA ILE A 63 -4.02 -11.56 2.40
C ILE A 63 -3.29 -11.22 3.70
N VAL A 64 -2.91 -9.95 3.88
CA VAL A 64 -2.27 -9.45 5.11
C VAL A 64 -3.13 -9.73 6.33
N LEU A 65 -4.45 -9.47 6.22
CA LEU A 65 -5.40 -9.70 7.30
C LEU A 65 -5.79 -11.18 7.49
N GLY A 66 -5.50 -12.05 6.52
CA GLY A 66 -5.96 -13.45 6.53
C GLY A 66 -7.48 -13.58 6.30
N SER A 67 -8.10 -12.57 5.72
CA SER A 67 -9.56 -12.49 5.53
C SER A 67 -10.03 -13.11 4.20
N SER A 68 -11.31 -13.49 4.14
CA SER A 68 -11.94 -13.99 2.91
C SER A 68 -11.93 -12.92 1.80
N LYS A 69 -11.88 -13.37 0.55
CA LYS A 69 -12.03 -12.50 -0.63
C LYS A 69 -13.35 -11.70 -0.60
N ARG A 70 -14.39 -12.24 0.05
CA ARG A 70 -15.73 -11.63 0.16
C ARG A 70 -15.83 -10.58 1.27
N THR A 71 -14.87 -10.51 2.19
CA THR A 71 -14.86 -9.51 3.26
C THR A 71 -14.91 -8.11 2.67
N SER A 72 -15.71 -7.22 3.25
CA SER A 72 -15.93 -5.88 2.72
C SER A 72 -14.62 -5.09 2.69
N ASN A 73 -14.38 -4.35 1.60
CA ASN A 73 -13.16 -3.56 1.48
C ASN A 73 -13.09 -2.45 2.54
N ALA A 74 -14.24 -1.89 2.93
CA ALA A 74 -14.31 -0.87 3.98
C ALA A 74 -13.84 -1.40 5.34
N ALA A 75 -14.30 -2.60 5.75
CA ALA A 75 -13.86 -3.21 7.00
C ALA A 75 -12.36 -3.54 6.98
N VAL A 76 -11.84 -4.10 5.88
CA VAL A 76 -10.41 -4.39 5.73
C VAL A 76 -9.56 -3.13 5.83
N ARG A 77 -10.02 -2.01 5.25
CA ARG A 77 -9.33 -0.72 5.35
C ARG A 77 -9.33 -0.17 6.77
N ALA A 78 -10.47 -0.24 7.46
CA ALA A 78 -10.60 0.21 8.85
C ALA A 78 -9.67 -0.59 9.77
N GLU A 79 -9.68 -1.92 9.66
CA GLU A 79 -8.88 -2.83 10.48
C GLU A 79 -7.37 -2.64 10.28
N LEU A 80 -6.93 -2.46 9.03
CA LEU A 80 -5.51 -2.29 8.72
C LEU A 80 -5.03 -0.83 8.81
N GLY A 81 -5.93 0.13 9.03
CA GLY A 81 -5.62 1.55 9.01
C GLY A 81 -4.95 1.98 7.70
N ILE A 82 -5.52 1.56 6.56
CA ILE A 82 -5.04 1.91 5.21
C ILE A 82 -6.10 2.73 4.47
N GLN A 83 -5.64 3.69 3.66
CA GLN A 83 -6.50 4.53 2.85
C GLN A 83 -6.63 4.00 1.41
N SER A 84 -7.58 4.56 0.66
CA SER A 84 -7.64 4.35 -0.79
C SER A 84 -6.41 4.96 -1.47
N LEU A 85 -5.92 4.33 -2.55
CA LEU A 85 -4.88 4.89 -3.40
C LEU A 85 -5.32 6.23 -4.01
N ARG A 86 -6.62 6.42 -4.25
CA ARG A 86 -7.13 7.73 -4.71
C ARG A 86 -6.80 8.83 -3.70
N SER A 87 -7.13 8.63 -2.42
CA SER A 87 -6.83 9.59 -1.36
C SER A 87 -5.33 9.84 -1.23
N GLY A 88 -4.51 8.79 -1.30
CA GLY A 88 -3.05 8.90 -1.26
C GLY A 88 -2.50 9.73 -2.41
N ARG A 89 -2.99 9.51 -3.64
CA ARG A 89 -2.61 10.31 -4.81
C ARG A 89 -3.04 11.77 -4.70
N ASP A 90 -4.26 12.03 -4.23
CA ASP A 90 -4.76 13.40 -4.05
C ASP A 90 -3.88 14.16 -3.03
N ALA A 91 -3.49 13.52 -1.93
CA ALA A 91 -2.55 14.09 -0.97
C ALA A 91 -1.16 14.36 -1.57
N ARG A 92 -0.64 13.45 -2.41
CA ARG A 92 0.64 13.64 -3.11
C ARG A 92 0.58 14.79 -4.11
N LYS A 93 -0.52 14.93 -4.86
CA LYS A 93 -0.75 16.07 -5.77
C LYS A 93 -0.74 17.39 -5.02
N LEU A 94 -1.45 17.48 -3.90
CA LEU A 94 -1.47 18.68 -3.06
C LEU A 94 -0.07 18.99 -2.51
N THR A 95 0.64 17.97 -2.02
CA THR A 95 2.02 18.11 -1.52
C THR A 95 2.96 18.59 -2.63
N TRP A 96 2.82 18.04 -3.83
CA TRP A 96 3.61 18.45 -4.99
C TRP A 96 3.32 19.89 -5.39
N GLN A 97 2.04 20.29 -5.46
CA GLN A 97 1.65 21.66 -5.75
C GLN A 97 2.21 22.65 -4.73
N TYR A 98 2.15 22.32 -3.44
CA TYR A 98 2.74 23.13 -2.38
C TYR A 98 4.25 23.32 -2.59
N ARG A 99 4.99 22.23 -2.87
CA ARG A 99 6.43 22.29 -3.17
C ARG A 99 6.71 23.19 -4.36
N MET A 100 5.92 23.07 -5.43
CA MET A 100 6.07 23.86 -6.65
C MET A 100 5.89 25.37 -6.43
N CYS A 101 4.97 25.77 -5.56
CA CYS A 101 4.79 27.17 -5.16
C CYS A 101 6.02 27.74 -4.43
N GLY A 102 6.76 26.89 -3.70
CA GLY A 102 7.98 27.30 -2.99
C GLY A 102 9.28 27.10 -3.78
N MET A 103 9.23 26.60 -5.03
CA MET A 103 10.43 26.43 -5.85
C MET A 103 10.89 27.75 -6.47
N GLY A 104 12.20 27.92 -6.63
CA GLY A 104 12.79 29.02 -7.40
C GLY A 104 12.35 28.98 -8.87
N GLU A 105 12.38 30.14 -9.53
CA GLU A 105 11.93 30.32 -10.91
C GLU A 105 12.80 29.58 -11.93
N GLU A 106 14.05 29.31 -11.57
CA GLU A 106 15.00 28.53 -12.36
C GLU A 106 14.68 27.04 -12.43
N ARG A 107 13.79 26.55 -11.55
CA ARG A 107 13.43 25.13 -11.49
C ARG A 107 12.49 24.79 -12.63
N SER A 108 12.93 23.88 -13.52
CA SER A 108 12.15 23.40 -14.66
C SER A 108 10.71 22.97 -14.31
N PRO A 109 10.43 22.30 -13.18
CA PRO A 109 9.06 22.00 -12.79
C PRO A 109 8.17 23.25 -12.69
N ARG A 110 8.63 24.32 -12.03
CA ARG A 110 7.88 25.59 -11.91
C ARG A 110 7.64 26.23 -13.27
N MET A 111 8.68 26.26 -14.12
CA MET A 111 8.57 26.76 -15.49
C MET A 111 7.51 26.00 -16.29
N VAL A 112 7.49 24.67 -16.22
CA VAL A 112 6.51 23.81 -16.93
C VAL A 112 5.08 24.06 -16.44
N ARG A 113 4.88 24.31 -15.14
CA ARG A 113 3.57 24.64 -14.56
C ARG A 113 3.04 25.98 -15.07
N GLU A 114 3.91 26.98 -15.14
CA GLU A 114 3.56 28.35 -15.53
C GLU A 114 3.49 28.54 -17.05
N ALA A 115 4.07 27.60 -17.82
CA ALA A 115 4.01 27.60 -19.26
C ALA A 115 2.56 27.55 -19.77
N LYS A 116 2.24 28.48 -20.68
CA LYS A 116 0.98 28.48 -21.42
C LYS A 116 1.10 27.53 -22.60
N TRP A 117 0.61 26.31 -22.42
CA TRP A 117 0.55 25.33 -23.48
C TRP A 117 -0.61 25.69 -24.43
N ALA A 118 -0.33 25.86 -25.72
CA ALA A 118 -1.39 25.94 -26.71
C ALA A 118 -2.08 24.57 -26.80
N ASN A 119 -3.36 24.50 -26.45
CA ASN A 119 -4.16 23.32 -26.73
C ASN A 119 -4.29 23.20 -28.25
N LYS A 120 -3.71 22.15 -28.83
CA LYS A 120 -4.03 21.70 -30.19
C LYS A 120 -5.27 20.81 -30.15
#